data_AF-A0A7S4SHM3-F1
#
_entry.id   AF-A0A7S4SHM3-F1
#
_cell.length_a   1.000
_cell.length_b   1.000
_cell.length_c   1.000
_cell.angle_alpha   90.00
_cell.angle_beta   90.00
_cell.angle_gamma   90.00
#
_symmetry.space_group_name_H-M   'P 1'
#
loop_
_entity.id
_entity.type
_entity.pdbx_description
1 polymer ?
#
loop_
_entity_poly.entity_id
_entity_poly.type
_entity_poly.pdbx_seq_one_letter_code
_entity_poly.pdbx_strand_id
1 'polypeptide(L)'
;MPRVRIAEANYKPVKHQHLTVIGMGKTEEGAITSNLLKVEVPYQLKEDCSSKFGLGPFHADSMLCAGGGETDACKGDSGGPLLYDDKEEFVQIGVVSWGRGCGSGNPAVYADVTEERAWIEKIVCRNALNSVASICETTDPPTASPSMMPSNSPPGKVTVSTSASIDISWICTIFGC
;
A
#
# COMPACT_ATOMS: atom_id res chain seq x y z
N MET A 1 16.15 5.19 12.39
CA MET A 1 14.97 4.35 12.10
C MET A 1 14.99 4.08 10.61
N PRO A 2 14.86 2.82 10.15
CA PRO A 2 14.75 2.52 8.73
C PRO A 2 13.56 3.30 8.15
N ARG A 3 13.75 3.98 7.02
CA ARG A 3 12.63 4.61 6.33
C ARG A 3 11.89 3.54 5.53
N VAL A 4 10.57 3.68 5.49
CA VAL A 4 9.71 2.91 4.60
C VAL A 4 9.25 3.86 3.51
N ARG A 5 9.46 3.47 2.25
CA ARG A 5 8.90 4.17 1.08
C ARG A 5 7.80 3.35 0.44
N ILE A 6 6.93 4.00 -0.32
CA ILE A 6 5.89 3.35 -1.11
C ILE A 6 6.51 2.85 -2.43
N ALA A 7 6.13 1.66 -2.88
CA ALA A 7 6.61 1.09 -4.14
C ALA A 7 6.25 1.93 -5.36
N GLU A 8 7.11 1.94 -6.38
CA GLU A 8 6.84 2.59 -7.67
C GLU A 8 5.72 1.89 -8.44
N ALA A 9 4.96 2.62 -9.25
CA ALA A 9 3.76 2.09 -9.92
C ALA A 9 4.06 0.90 -10.87
N ASN A 10 5.30 0.79 -11.33
CA ASN A 10 5.76 -0.26 -12.22
C ASN A 10 6.68 -1.28 -11.52
N TYR A 11 6.80 -1.22 -10.19
CA TYR A 11 7.58 -2.21 -9.47
C TYR A 11 6.93 -3.59 -9.60
N LYS A 12 7.69 -4.57 -10.11
CA LYS A 12 7.22 -5.95 -10.28
C LYS A 12 8.09 -6.88 -9.45
N PRO A 13 7.55 -7.44 -8.34
CA PRO A 13 8.30 -8.41 -7.56
C PRO A 13 8.62 -9.66 -8.41
N VAL A 14 9.77 -10.28 -8.15
CA VAL A 14 10.18 -11.52 -8.81
C VAL A 14 9.56 -12.71 -8.07
N LYS A 15 9.16 -13.77 -8.80
CA LYS A 15 8.63 -15.00 -8.18
C LYS A 15 9.58 -15.53 -7.09
N HIS A 16 9.03 -15.89 -5.94
CA HIS A 16 9.74 -16.31 -4.73
C HIS A 16 10.68 -15.27 -4.09
N GLN A 17 10.60 -14.00 -4.50
CA GLN A 17 11.24 -12.92 -3.76
C GLN A 17 10.68 -12.89 -2.34
N HIS A 18 11.56 -12.85 -1.35
CA HIS A 18 11.18 -12.81 0.06
C HIS A 18 10.61 -11.44 0.38
N LEU A 19 9.40 -11.44 0.94
CA LEU A 19 8.69 -10.26 1.40
C LEU A 19 8.43 -10.40 2.89
N THR A 20 8.45 -9.28 3.62
CA THR A 20 8.17 -9.26 5.05
C THR A 20 6.77 -8.72 5.30
N VAL A 21 5.94 -9.48 6.01
CA VAL A 21 4.69 -8.96 6.58
C VAL A 21 4.89 -8.76 8.09
N ILE A 22 4.34 -7.66 8.61
CA ILE A 22 4.45 -7.28 10.02
C ILE A 22 3.04 -7.08 10.57
N GLY A 23 2.78 -7.58 11.77
CA GLY A 23 1.46 -7.44 12.38
C GLY A 23 1.37 -7.91 13.82
N MET A 24 0.19 -7.72 14.40
CA MET A 24 -0.16 -8.08 15.78
C MET A 24 -1.37 -9.03 15.81
N GLY A 25 -1.67 -9.69 14.69
CA GLY A 25 -2.80 -10.57 14.53
C GLY A 25 -2.64 -11.90 15.25
N LYS A 26 -3.47 -12.87 14.86
CA LYS A 26 -3.49 -14.18 15.50
C LYS A 26 -2.23 -14.97 15.16
N THR A 27 -1.65 -15.60 16.16
CA THR A 27 -0.61 -16.61 15.98
C THR A 27 -1.21 -18.01 15.85
N GLU A 28 -0.36 -19.02 15.70
CA GLU A 28 -0.72 -20.45 15.73
C GLU A 28 -1.48 -20.87 16.99
N GLU A 29 -1.32 -20.16 18.11
CA GLU A 29 -2.07 -20.37 19.35
C GLU A 29 -3.53 -19.89 19.26
N GLY A 30 -3.91 -19.22 18.17
CA GLY A 30 -5.25 -18.70 17.91
C GLY A 30 -5.59 -17.42 18.67
N ALA A 31 -4.68 -16.93 19.50
CA ALA A 31 -4.78 -15.68 20.25
C ALA A 31 -4.11 -14.53 19.49
N ILE A 32 -4.67 -13.32 19.65
CA ILE A 32 -4.05 -12.07 19.21
C ILE A 32 -2.82 -11.82 20.09
N THR A 33 -1.69 -11.51 19.48
CA THR A 33 -0.45 -11.24 20.20
C THR A 33 -0.43 -9.81 20.74
N SER A 34 0.19 -9.59 21.91
CA SER A 34 0.52 -8.25 22.42
C SER A 34 1.83 -7.69 21.86
N ASN A 35 2.62 -8.55 21.19
CA ASN A 35 3.91 -8.20 20.61
C ASN A 35 3.77 -8.04 19.10
N LEU A 36 4.45 -7.05 18.54
CA LEU A 36 4.59 -6.92 17.09
C LEU A 36 5.47 -8.07 16.56
N LEU A 37 4.95 -8.80 15.59
CA LEU A 37 5.64 -9.92 14.94
C LEU A 37 5.89 -9.62 13.47
N LYS A 38 6.84 -10.35 12.90
CA LYS A 38 7.13 -10.34 11.47
C LYS A 38 7.38 -11.75 10.96
N VAL A 39 7.00 -12.02 9.71
CA VAL A 39 7.34 -13.25 9.01
C VAL A 39 7.76 -12.94 7.58
N GLU A 40 8.62 -13.79 7.03
CA GLU A 40 8.95 -13.76 5.61
C GLU A 40 8.01 -14.68 4.83
N VAL A 41 7.51 -14.18 3.72
CA VAL A 41 6.61 -14.88 2.81
C VAL A 41 7.10 -14.70 1.37
N PRO A 42 7.17 -15.77 0.55
CA PRO A 42 7.59 -15.66 -0.84
C PRO A 42 6.50 -15.03 -1.69
N TYR A 43 6.87 -14.08 -2.56
CA TYR A 43 5.97 -13.56 -3.59
C TYR A 43 5.50 -14.67 -4.55
N GLN A 44 4.23 -14.63 -4.91
CA GLN A 44 3.62 -15.51 -5.90
C GLN A 44 3.22 -14.69 -7.14
N LEU A 45 3.40 -15.26 -8.34
CA LEU A 45 2.97 -14.58 -9.57
C LEU A 45 1.45 -14.41 -9.56
N LYS A 46 0.97 -13.30 -10.13
CA LYS A 46 -0.46 -13.00 -10.21
C LYS A 46 -1.22 -14.14 -10.91
N GLU A 47 -0.64 -14.75 -11.95
CA GLU A 47 -1.22 -15.88 -12.69
C GLU A 47 -1.32 -17.15 -11.85
N ASP A 48 -0.31 -17.41 -11.00
CA ASP A 48 -0.32 -18.55 -10.08
C ASP A 48 -1.45 -18.38 -9.06
N CYS A 49 -1.67 -17.16 -8.58
CA CYS A 49 -2.76 -16.86 -7.65
C CYS A 49 -4.13 -16.87 -8.31
N SER A 50 -4.28 -16.32 -9.51
CA SER A 50 -5.51 -16.49 -10.30
C SER A 50 -5.85 -17.96 -10.50
N SER A 51 -4.85 -18.80 -10.79
CA SER A 51 -5.05 -20.25 -10.93
C SER A 51 -5.43 -20.91 -9.60
N LYS A 52 -4.79 -20.51 -8.50
CA LYS A 52 -5.01 -21.10 -7.16
C LYS A 52 -6.35 -20.68 -6.53
N PHE A 53 -6.79 -19.44 -6.77
CA PHE A 53 -8.07 -18.93 -6.28
C PHE A 53 -9.23 -19.21 -7.26
N GLY A 54 -8.93 -19.51 -8.52
CA GLY A 54 -9.90 -19.86 -9.57
C GLY A 54 -10.79 -18.67 -9.93
N LEU A 55 -12.08 -18.92 -10.18
CA LEU A 55 -13.11 -17.88 -10.37
C LEU A 55 -13.47 -17.13 -9.06
N GLY A 56 -12.58 -17.17 -8.07
CA GLY A 56 -12.74 -16.52 -6.78
C GLY A 56 -12.50 -15.00 -6.84
N PRO A 57 -12.48 -14.34 -5.67
CA PRO A 57 -12.41 -12.88 -5.57
C PRO A 57 -11.00 -12.31 -5.82
N PHE A 58 -10.09 -13.05 -6.47
CA PHE A 58 -8.74 -12.57 -6.75
C PHE A 58 -8.72 -11.77 -8.05
N HIS A 59 -8.42 -10.48 -7.94
CA HIS A 59 -8.39 -9.54 -9.05
C HIS A 59 -6.94 -9.07 -9.30
N ALA A 60 -6.30 -9.60 -10.34
CA ALA A 60 -4.87 -9.38 -10.60
C ALA A 60 -4.51 -7.91 -10.93
N ASP A 61 -5.47 -7.08 -11.30
CA ASP A 61 -5.30 -5.64 -11.57
C ASP A 61 -5.18 -4.78 -10.30
N SER A 62 -5.57 -5.32 -9.14
CA SER A 62 -5.62 -4.58 -7.86
C SER A 62 -5.08 -5.39 -6.67
N MET A 63 -4.75 -6.66 -6.90
CA MET A 63 -4.31 -7.59 -5.86
C MET A 63 -3.01 -8.28 -6.23
N LEU A 64 -2.22 -8.56 -5.20
CA LEU A 64 -1.08 -9.46 -5.25
C LEU A 64 -1.19 -10.49 -4.14
N CYS A 65 -0.31 -11.47 -4.15
CA CYS A 65 -0.33 -12.56 -3.19
C CYS A 65 1.10 -12.98 -2.82
N ALA A 66 1.24 -13.43 -1.58
CA ALA A 66 2.51 -13.94 -1.05
C ALA A 66 2.23 -15.04 -0.03
N GLY A 67 3.21 -15.91 0.21
CA GLY A 67 3.07 -17.04 1.12
C GLY A 67 2.78 -18.35 0.37
N GLY A 68 1.92 -19.17 0.96
CA GLY A 68 1.66 -20.53 0.47
C GLY A 68 2.51 -21.61 1.15
N GLY A 69 3.12 -21.28 2.28
CA GLY A 69 3.78 -22.21 3.20
C GLY A 69 3.09 -22.28 4.55
N GLU A 70 3.87 -22.51 5.61
CA GLU A 70 3.40 -22.63 7.00
C GLU A 70 3.32 -21.27 7.72
N THR A 71 4.02 -20.25 7.22
CA THR A 71 3.98 -18.87 7.73
C THR A 71 3.08 -17.98 6.86
N ASP A 72 2.32 -17.10 7.51
CA ASP A 72 1.33 -16.27 6.83
C ASP A 72 0.93 -15.04 7.66
N ALA A 73 0.30 -14.06 7.01
CA ALA A 73 -0.52 -13.09 7.71
C ALA A 73 -1.82 -13.75 8.17
N CYS A 74 -2.42 -13.26 9.26
CA CYS A 74 -3.63 -13.87 9.81
C CYS A 74 -4.67 -12.84 10.25
N LYS A 75 -5.75 -13.32 10.85
CA LYS A 75 -6.83 -12.48 11.37
C LYS A 75 -6.26 -11.46 12.37
N GLY A 76 -6.57 -10.18 12.15
CA GLY A 76 -6.03 -9.07 12.94
C GLY A 76 -4.79 -8.41 12.35
N ASP A 77 -4.20 -8.97 11.28
CA ASP A 77 -3.12 -8.33 10.52
C ASP A 77 -3.64 -7.46 9.37
N SER A 78 -4.93 -7.51 9.04
CA SER A 78 -5.56 -6.72 7.96
C SER A 78 -5.24 -5.23 8.09
N GLY A 79 -4.83 -4.62 6.98
CA GLY A 79 -4.31 -3.24 6.95
C GLY A 79 -2.81 -3.11 7.24
N GLY A 80 -2.15 -4.18 7.69
CA GLY A 80 -0.71 -4.23 7.92
C GLY A 80 0.10 -4.20 6.63
N PRO A 81 1.38 -3.79 6.68
CA PRO A 81 2.22 -3.64 5.49
C PRO A 81 2.80 -4.99 5.03
N LEU A 82 2.87 -5.15 3.71
CA LEU A 82 3.77 -6.10 3.05
C LEU A 82 4.95 -5.33 2.46
N LEU A 83 6.15 -5.67 2.91
CA LEU A 83 7.38 -4.95 2.65
C LEU A 83 8.34 -5.80 1.82
N TYR A 84 9.02 -5.17 0.88
CA TYR A 84 10.23 -5.68 0.27
C TYR A 84 11.44 -4.98 0.92
N ASP A 85 12.48 -5.75 1.27
CA ASP A 85 13.76 -5.21 1.75
C ASP A 85 14.72 -5.06 0.55
N ASP A 86 14.98 -3.83 0.11
CA ASP A 86 15.88 -3.55 -1.01
C ASP A 86 17.36 -3.40 -0.59
N LYS A 87 17.69 -3.76 0.67
CA LYS A 87 18.98 -3.65 1.36
C LYS A 87 19.33 -2.24 1.84
N GLU A 88 18.67 -1.21 1.35
CA GLU A 88 18.87 0.17 1.76
C GLU A 88 17.67 0.68 2.55
N GLU A 89 16.46 0.36 2.08
CA GLU A 89 15.19 0.77 2.63
C GLU A 89 14.14 -0.34 2.55
N PHE A 90 13.09 -0.20 3.37
CA PHE A 90 11.89 -1.01 3.20
C PHE A 90 10.96 -0.35 2.19
N VAL A 91 10.47 -1.14 1.26
CA VAL A 91 9.53 -0.70 0.23
C VAL A 91 8.19 -1.37 0.50
N GLN A 92 7.16 -0.59 0.85
CA GLN A 92 5.82 -1.13 1.01
C GLN A 92 5.19 -1.37 -0.36
N ILE A 93 4.91 -2.63 -0.64
CA ILE A 93 4.39 -3.09 -1.93
C ILE A 93 2.96 -3.62 -1.84
N GLY A 94 2.47 -3.89 -0.63
CA GLY A 94 1.13 -4.40 -0.43
C GLY A 94 0.55 -4.05 0.94
N VAL A 95 -0.76 -4.28 1.07
CA VAL A 95 -1.50 -4.14 2.33
C VAL A 95 -2.25 -5.44 2.59
N VAL A 96 -2.09 -6.04 3.78
CA VAL A 96 -2.76 -7.28 4.18
C VAL A 96 -4.26 -7.14 4.01
N SER A 97 -4.89 -8.10 3.33
CA SER A 97 -6.32 -8.06 3.07
C SER A 97 -7.02 -9.32 3.57
N TRP A 98 -6.88 -10.44 2.84
CA TRP A 98 -7.62 -11.68 3.12
C TRP A 98 -6.80 -12.93 2.76
N GLY A 99 -7.29 -14.10 3.16
CA GLY A 99 -6.66 -15.39 2.87
C GLY A 99 -7.58 -16.58 3.16
N ARG A 100 -7.20 -17.77 2.68
CA ARG A 100 -7.92 -19.02 2.98
C ARG A 100 -7.23 -19.75 4.14
N GLY A 101 -7.68 -19.46 5.35
CA GLY A 101 -6.96 -19.86 6.57
C GLY A 101 -5.67 -19.04 6.74
N CYS A 102 -4.80 -19.47 7.65
CA CYS A 102 -3.48 -18.88 7.88
C CYS A 102 -2.46 -20.02 7.90
N GLY A 103 -1.36 -19.91 7.15
CA GLY A 103 -0.28 -20.91 7.16
C GLY A 103 -0.71 -22.29 6.65
N SER A 104 -1.77 -22.34 5.84
CA SER A 104 -2.42 -23.59 5.39
C SER A 104 -1.88 -24.11 4.04
N GLY A 105 -0.78 -23.55 3.55
CA GLY A 105 -0.29 -23.76 2.19
C GLY A 105 -1.00 -22.91 1.12
N ASN A 106 -2.01 -22.11 1.49
CA ASN A 106 -2.57 -21.07 0.62
C ASN A 106 -1.84 -19.74 0.85
N PRO A 107 -1.52 -18.95 -0.21
CA PRO A 107 -0.99 -17.61 -0.02
C PRO A 107 -2.06 -16.68 0.55
N ALA A 108 -1.66 -15.68 1.31
CA ALA A 108 -2.49 -14.53 1.60
C ALA A 108 -2.56 -13.59 0.40
N VAL A 109 -3.62 -12.81 0.35
CA VAL A 109 -3.91 -11.81 -0.66
C VAL A 109 -3.79 -10.43 -0.03
N TYR A 110 -3.17 -9.54 -0.79
CA TYR A 110 -2.85 -8.19 -0.41
C TYR A 110 -3.38 -7.23 -1.47
N ALA A 111 -3.80 -6.04 -1.06
CA ALA A 111 -4.00 -4.94 -2.00
C ALA A 111 -2.65 -4.59 -2.63
N ASP A 112 -2.62 -4.42 -3.95
CA ASP A 112 -1.40 -4.12 -4.69
C ASP A 112 -1.11 -2.61 -4.67
N VAL A 113 -0.13 -2.20 -3.87
CA VAL A 113 0.22 -0.78 -3.73
C VAL A 113 0.84 -0.23 -5.02
N THR A 114 1.44 -1.08 -5.86
CA THR A 114 2.04 -0.64 -7.12
C THR A 114 0.95 -0.21 -8.11
N GLU A 115 -0.12 -1.00 -8.22
CA GLU A 115 -1.26 -0.69 -9.09
C GLU A 115 -2.06 0.53 -8.56
N GLU A 116 -2.16 0.67 -7.23
CA GLU A 116 -2.92 1.76 -6.59
C GLU A 116 -2.13 3.07 -6.42
N ARG A 117 -0.85 3.12 -6.82
CA ARG A 117 0.03 4.25 -6.54
C ARG A 117 -0.51 5.58 -7.05
N ALA A 118 -1.01 5.64 -8.29
CA ALA A 118 -1.55 6.86 -8.86
C ALA A 118 -2.76 7.40 -8.07
N TRP A 119 -3.58 6.50 -7.52
CA TRP A 119 -4.68 6.87 -6.63
C TRP A 119 -4.16 7.40 -5.30
N ILE A 120 -3.16 6.73 -4.69
CA ILE A 120 -2.52 7.17 -3.44
C ILE A 120 -1.94 8.59 -3.61
N GLU A 121 -1.15 8.82 -4.66
CA GLU A 121 -0.56 10.13 -4.97
C GLU A 121 -1.65 11.19 -5.15
N LYS A 122 -2.69 10.89 -5.94
CA LYS A 122 -3.81 11.82 -6.14
C LYS A 122 -4.49 12.23 -4.84
N ILE A 123 -4.67 11.32 -3.88
CA ILE A 123 -5.30 11.62 -2.60
C ILE A 123 -4.35 12.34 -1.66
N VAL A 124 -3.12 11.83 -1.51
CA VAL A 124 -2.11 12.39 -0.61
C VAL A 124 -1.72 13.80 -1.06
N CYS A 125 -1.39 13.98 -2.34
CA CYS A 125 -0.90 15.26 -2.86
C CYS A 125 -2.00 16.32 -2.96
N ARG A 126 -3.26 15.92 -3.14
CA ARG A 126 -4.40 16.85 -3.09
C ARG A 126 -4.70 17.33 -1.67
N ASN A 127 -4.59 16.44 -0.68
CA ASN A 127 -4.94 16.74 0.70
C ASN A 127 -3.74 17.24 1.52
N ALA A 128 -2.53 17.17 0.95
CA ALA A 128 -1.30 17.74 1.49
C ALA A 128 -1.36 19.27 1.46
N LEU A 129 -2.18 19.87 2.33
CA LEU A 129 -2.35 21.32 2.41
C LEU A 129 -1.06 22.07 2.80
N ASN A 130 0.01 21.37 3.21
CA ASN A 130 1.37 21.88 3.46
C ASN A 130 2.42 20.73 3.51
N SER A 131 2.18 19.60 2.85
CA SER A 131 2.98 18.38 3.07
C SER A 131 3.96 18.08 1.93
N VAL A 132 5.25 18.09 2.25
CA VAL A 132 6.39 17.60 1.45
C VAL A 132 6.41 16.06 1.36
N ALA A 133 5.26 15.43 1.13
CA ALA A 133 5.20 13.98 0.95
C ALA A 133 6.11 13.64 -0.23
N SER A 134 7.12 12.79 0.00
CA SER A 134 8.16 12.47 -0.99
C SER A 134 7.63 11.80 -2.26
N ILE A 135 6.37 11.34 -2.23
CA ILE A 135 5.66 10.75 -3.36
C ILE A 135 4.96 11.80 -4.24
N CYS A 136 4.86 13.04 -3.78
CA CYS A 136 4.28 14.13 -4.56
C CYS A 136 5.37 14.74 -5.41
N GLU A 137 5.25 14.64 -6.73
CA GLU A 137 6.01 15.51 -7.61
C GLU A 137 5.64 16.96 -7.27
N THR A 138 6.59 17.70 -6.72
CA THR A 138 6.50 19.15 -6.78
C THR A 138 6.56 19.49 -8.26
N THR A 139 5.41 19.78 -8.87
CA THR A 139 5.39 20.59 -10.07
C THR A 139 5.87 21.97 -9.64
N ASP A 140 7.17 22.13 -9.42
CA ASP A 140 7.77 23.43 -9.59
C ASP A 140 7.33 23.83 -11.01
N PRO A 141 6.62 24.96 -11.17
CA PRO A 141 6.26 25.42 -12.51
C PRO A 141 7.55 25.41 -13.33
N PRO A 142 7.54 24.87 -14.57
CA PRO A 142 8.74 24.80 -15.39
C PRO A 142 9.38 26.18 -15.35
N THR A 143 10.60 26.25 -14.81
CA THR A 143 11.33 27.48 -14.56
C THR A 143 11.08 28.40 -15.73
N ALA A 144 10.29 29.45 -15.49
CA ALA A 144 10.01 30.43 -16.52
C ALA A 144 11.38 30.93 -17.00
N SER A 145 11.66 30.68 -18.28
CA SER A 145 12.78 31.30 -18.98
C SER A 145 12.79 32.79 -18.64
N PRO A 146 13.95 33.41 -18.31
CA PRO A 146 13.97 34.75 -17.74
C PRO A 146 13.47 35.75 -18.78
N SER A 147 12.20 36.14 -18.67
CA SER A 147 11.65 37.26 -19.41
C SER A 147 11.18 38.32 -18.43
N MET A 148 11.87 39.45 -18.51
CA MET A 148 11.74 40.63 -17.67
C MET A 148 10.33 41.23 -17.72
N MET A 149 9.78 41.58 -16.54
CA MET A 149 9.06 42.82 -16.17
C MET A 149 7.90 42.58 -15.18
N PRO A 150 7.66 43.48 -14.19
CA PRO A 150 6.68 43.28 -13.13
C PRO A 150 5.32 43.93 -13.45
N SER A 151 4.22 43.31 -12.98
CA SER A 151 2.90 43.94 -12.95
C SER A 151 2.23 43.71 -11.59
N ASN A 152 1.93 44.80 -10.90
CA ASN A 152 1.33 44.84 -9.56
C ASN A 152 -0.18 44.63 -9.63
N SER A 153 -0.72 43.62 -8.94
CA SER A 153 -2.14 43.56 -8.56
C SER A 153 -2.32 42.80 -7.24
N PRO A 154 -3.28 43.20 -6.37
CA PRO A 154 -3.37 42.68 -5.01
C PRO A 154 -4.09 41.32 -4.94
N PRO A 155 -3.73 40.43 -3.99
CA PRO A 155 -4.41 39.15 -3.83
C PRO A 155 -5.78 39.30 -3.15
N GLY A 156 -6.83 38.82 -3.82
CA GLY A 156 -8.16 38.65 -3.25
C GLY A 156 -8.19 37.51 -2.22
N LYS A 157 -8.86 37.73 -1.09
CA LYS A 157 -9.04 36.73 -0.02
C LYS A 157 -9.92 35.57 -0.50
N VAL A 158 -9.40 34.35 -0.43
CA VAL A 158 -10.18 33.11 -0.56
C VAL A 158 -10.55 32.63 0.84
N THR A 159 -11.83 32.63 1.17
CA THR A 159 -12.37 32.05 2.41
C THR A 159 -12.61 30.56 2.22
N VAL A 160 -11.90 29.73 2.98
CA VAL A 160 -12.04 28.26 2.98
C VAL A 160 -13.04 27.84 4.04
N SER A 161 -14.11 27.17 3.63
CA SER A 161 -15.09 26.51 4.50
C SER A 161 -14.54 25.13 4.91
N THR A 162 -14.42 24.89 6.22
CA THR A 162 -13.91 23.64 6.79
C THR A 162 -15.07 22.73 7.22
N SER A 163 -15.31 21.66 6.48
CA SER A 163 -15.53 20.33 7.05
C SER A 163 -15.53 19.30 5.92
N ALA A 164 -14.56 18.39 5.95
CA ALA A 164 -14.62 17.16 5.19
C ALA A 164 -14.25 16.03 6.15
N SER A 165 -15.26 15.34 6.67
CA SER A 165 -15.11 14.04 7.29
C SER A 165 -14.77 13.03 6.21
N ILE A 166 -13.68 12.28 6.42
CA ILE A 166 -13.25 11.20 5.52
C ILE A 166 -14.14 10.00 5.82
N ASP A 167 -14.99 9.63 4.85
CA ASP A 167 -15.74 8.39 4.92
C ASP A 167 -14.88 7.22 4.42
N ILE A 168 -14.53 6.33 5.35
CA ILE A 168 -13.68 5.15 5.14
C ILE A 168 -14.53 3.93 4.72
N SER A 169 -15.84 4.11 4.52
CA SER A 169 -16.78 3.04 4.14
C SER A 169 -16.41 2.29 2.86
N TRP A 170 -15.67 2.93 1.93
CA TRP A 170 -15.25 2.31 0.68
C TRP A 170 -14.17 1.23 0.87
N ILE A 171 -13.30 1.34 1.89
CA ILE A 171 -12.30 0.32 2.22
C ILE A 171 -12.99 -0.98 2.64
N CYS A 172 -14.07 -0.90 3.42
CA CYS A 172 -14.86 -2.08 3.79
C CYS A 172 -15.61 -2.70 2.61
N THR A 173 -15.97 -1.90 1.60
CA THR A 173 -16.69 -2.41 0.42
C THR A 173 -15.77 -3.24 -0.48
N ILE A 174 -14.49 -2.87 -0.57
CA ILE A 174 -13.49 -3.60 -1.37
C ILE A 174 -12.88 -4.77 -0.59
N PHE A 175 -12.69 -4.61 0.73
CA PHE A 175 -11.94 -5.58 1.55
C PHE A 175 -12.76 -6.42 2.53
N GLY A 176 -14.09 -6.26 2.57
CA GLY A 176 -15.00 -7.14 3.31
C GLY A 176 -14.68 -7.26 4.81
N CYS A 177 -15.09 -6.26 5.59
CA CYS A 177 -15.14 -6.33 7.06
C CYS A 177 -16.46 -6.93 7.56
#